data_AF-A0ABC8KL23-F1
#
_entry.id   AF-A0ABC8KL23-F1
#
_cell.length_a   1.000
_cell.length_b   1.000
_cell.length_c   1.000
_cell.angle_alpha   90.00
_cell.angle_beta   90.00
_cell.angle_gamma   90.00
#
_symmetry.space_group_name_H-M   'P 1'
#
loop_
_entity.id
_entity.type
_entity.pdbx_description
1 polymer ?
#
loop_
_entity_poly.entity_id
_entity_poly.type
_entity_poly.pdbx_seq_one_letter_code
_entity_poly.pdbx_strand_id
1 'polypeptide(L)'
;MIQLLFLILFVEGAITFLLLIKIGPLRELVIKSLDQMKMGKGPATVKTIAGTMAVILFSNLMSIVKIQNKGAKLGTMSPMDQVLWRTHLLEASLMGVVLFLGFVIDRMHHYLKKLLNLRGNVGSSKEELEQLQKERSELKEKQEKASKEIKELQEKLSSMSERLKRAETECKEKEKKVEAAETHVTALQKQSAELLLEYDSLLEDNQKLQSQILGKTKS
;
A
#
# COMPACT_ATOMS: atom_id res chain seq x y z
N MET A 1 -45.63 -35.27 -11.14
CA MET A 1 -44.26 -35.39 -10.58
C MET A 1 -43.18 -35.23 -11.65
N ILE A 2 -43.26 -35.96 -12.77
CA ILE A 2 -42.23 -35.94 -13.83
C ILE A 2 -41.95 -34.55 -14.42
N GLN A 3 -42.98 -33.73 -14.70
CA GLN A 3 -42.79 -32.36 -15.23
C GLN A 3 -42.02 -31.44 -14.26
N LEU A 4 -42.29 -31.54 -12.96
CA LEU A 4 -41.59 -30.76 -11.93
C LEU A 4 -40.12 -31.20 -11.80
N LEU A 5 -39.86 -32.51 -11.83
CA LEU A 5 -38.50 -33.05 -11.84
C LEU A 5 -37.72 -32.59 -13.08
N PHE A 6 -38.38 -32.49 -14.24
CA PHE A 6 -37.76 -31.96 -15.46
C PHE A 6 -37.39 -30.48 -15.35
N LEU A 7 -38.27 -29.67 -14.73
CA LEU A 7 -38.01 -28.26 -14.49
C LEU A 7 -36.83 -28.07 -13.52
N ILE A 8 -36.80 -28.84 -12.42
CA ILE A 8 -35.68 -28.83 -11.47
C ILE A 8 -34.38 -29.26 -12.16
N LEU A 9 -34.41 -30.33 -12.97
CA LEU A 9 -33.26 -30.78 -13.74
C LEU A 9 -32.76 -29.69 -14.70
N PHE A 10 -33.66 -28.94 -15.34
CA PHE A 10 -33.29 -27.84 -16.23
C PHE A 10 -32.61 -26.69 -15.45
N VAL A 11 -33.13 -26.36 -14.26
CA VAL A 11 -32.52 -25.35 -13.38
C VAL A 11 -31.15 -25.81 -12.88
N GLU A 12 -31.02 -27.03 -12.38
CA GLU A 12 -29.74 -27.61 -11.94
C GLU A 12 -28.73 -27.74 -13.09
N GLY A 13 -29.21 -28.12 -14.27
CA GLY A 13 -28.43 -28.16 -15.51
C GLY A 13 -27.93 -26.78 -15.90
N ALA A 14 -28.78 -25.75 -15.86
CA ALA A 14 -28.41 -24.37 -16.15
C ALA A 14 -27.37 -23.83 -15.15
N ILE A 15 -27.54 -24.14 -13.86
CA ILE A 15 -26.57 -23.78 -12.80
C ILE A 15 -25.23 -24.46 -13.07
N THR A 16 -25.24 -25.78 -13.35
CA THR A 16 -24.03 -26.56 -13.64
C THR A 16 -23.33 -26.04 -14.90
N PHE A 17 -24.08 -25.67 -15.93
CA PHE A 17 -23.57 -25.07 -17.16
C PHE A 17 -22.94 -23.69 -16.90
N LEU A 18 -23.58 -22.84 -16.10
CA LEU A 18 -23.02 -21.55 -15.69
C LEU A 18 -21.72 -21.71 -14.87
N LEU A 19 -21.63 -22.76 -14.05
CA LEU A 19 -20.39 -23.12 -13.34
C LEU A 19 -19.29 -23.56 -14.32
N LEU A 20 -19.64 -24.35 -15.34
CA LEU A 20 -18.70 -24.88 -16.32
C LEU A 20 -18.12 -23.78 -17.20
N ILE A 21 -18.95 -22.81 -17.56
CA ILE A 21 -18.53 -21.60 -18.26
C ILE A 21 -17.44 -20.89 -17.43
N LYS A 22 -16.25 -20.73 -18.02
CA LYS A 22 -15.08 -20.06 -17.43
C LYS A 22 -15.22 -18.54 -17.40
N ILE A 23 -16.40 -18.02 -17.10
CA ILE A 23 -16.65 -16.58 -17.02
C ILE A 23 -16.66 -16.20 -15.54
N GLY A 24 -15.57 -15.55 -15.10
CA GLY A 24 -15.37 -15.10 -13.72
C GLY A 24 -16.58 -14.42 -13.08
N PRO A 25 -17.22 -13.41 -13.71
CA PRO A 25 -18.34 -12.69 -13.10
C PRO A 25 -19.63 -13.51 -12.98
N LEU A 26 -19.88 -14.46 -13.89
CA LEU A 26 -21.06 -15.34 -13.80
C LEU A 26 -20.94 -16.31 -12.63
N ARG A 27 -19.75 -16.85 -12.37
CA ARG A 27 -19.51 -17.71 -11.21
C ARG A 27 -19.78 -16.98 -9.90
N GLU A 28 -19.37 -15.72 -9.81
CA GLU A 28 -19.63 -14.88 -8.64
C GLU A 28 -21.13 -14.60 -8.46
N LEU A 29 -21.85 -14.34 -9.54
CA LEU A 29 -23.31 -14.17 -9.51
C LEU A 29 -24.02 -15.45 -9.03
N VAL A 30 -23.62 -16.62 -9.54
CA VAL A 30 -24.19 -17.91 -9.11
C VAL A 30 -23.91 -18.15 -7.63
N ILE A 31 -22.69 -17.90 -7.16
CA ILE A 31 -22.34 -18.07 -5.75
C ILE A 31 -23.17 -17.12 -4.88
N LYS A 32 -23.32 -15.85 -5.27
CA LYS A 32 -24.10 -14.86 -4.51
C LYS A 32 -25.58 -15.24 -4.45
N SER A 33 -26.14 -15.72 -5.57
CA SER A 33 -27.52 -16.23 -5.61
C SER A 33 -27.71 -17.49 -4.75
N LEU A 34 -26.71 -18.38 -4.72
CA LEU A 34 -26.75 -19.59 -3.90
C LEU A 34 -26.49 -19.29 -2.41
N ASP A 35 -25.68 -18.28 -2.10
CA ASP A 35 -25.44 -17.81 -0.72
C ASP A 35 -26.69 -17.14 -0.16
N GLN A 36 -27.41 -16.33 -0.95
CA GLN A 36 -28.73 -15.81 -0.56
C GLN A 36 -29.73 -16.92 -0.24
N MET A 37 -29.73 -17.99 -1.04
CA MET A 37 -30.59 -19.15 -0.79
C MET A 37 -30.14 -19.95 0.46
N LYS A 38 -28.87 -19.88 0.85
CA LYS A 38 -28.28 -20.65 1.96
C LYS A 38 -28.07 -19.90 3.27
N MET A 39 -28.08 -18.56 3.30
CA MET A 39 -27.81 -17.73 4.49
C MET A 39 -28.91 -17.75 5.58
N GLY A 40 -30.04 -18.42 5.35
CA GLY A 40 -31.05 -18.67 6.40
C GLY A 40 -30.80 -19.96 7.22
N LYS A 41 -31.87 -20.61 7.70
CA LYS A 41 -31.86 -21.99 8.27
C LYS A 41 -31.48 -23.10 7.25
N GLY A 42 -30.94 -22.70 6.09
CA GLY A 42 -30.74 -23.49 4.88
C GLY A 42 -29.84 -24.73 4.99
N PRO A 43 -28.71 -24.75 5.72
CA PRO A 43 -27.86 -25.95 5.74
C PRO A 43 -28.51 -27.12 6.49
N ALA A 44 -29.36 -26.85 7.48
CA ALA A 44 -30.13 -27.89 8.16
C ALA A 44 -31.30 -28.35 7.27
N THR A 45 -32.05 -27.39 6.71
CA THR A 45 -33.22 -27.68 5.87
C THR A 45 -32.85 -28.43 4.58
N VAL A 46 -31.75 -28.07 3.91
CA VAL A 46 -31.28 -28.77 2.70
C VAL A 46 -30.85 -30.20 3.01
N LYS A 47 -30.18 -30.44 4.15
CA LYS A 47 -29.83 -31.79 4.59
C LYS A 47 -31.06 -32.62 4.91
N THR A 48 -32.07 -32.04 5.56
CA THR A 48 -33.34 -32.72 5.86
C THR A 48 -34.10 -33.04 4.57
N ILE A 49 -34.20 -32.09 3.63
CA ILE A 49 -34.90 -32.28 2.35
C ILE A 49 -34.20 -33.37 1.51
N ALA A 50 -32.87 -33.32 1.40
CA ALA A 50 -32.10 -34.35 0.71
C ALA A 50 -32.28 -35.73 1.36
N GLY A 51 -32.30 -35.79 2.70
CA GLY A 51 -32.60 -37.01 3.44
C GLY A 51 -34.01 -37.55 3.15
N THR A 52 -35.03 -36.68 3.15
CA THR A 52 -36.40 -37.09 2.84
C THR A 52 -36.55 -37.59 1.40
N MET A 53 -35.94 -36.92 0.42
CA MET A 53 -35.96 -37.38 -0.97
C MET A 53 -35.17 -38.68 -1.17
N ALA A 54 -34.06 -38.89 -0.44
CA ALA A 54 -33.32 -40.16 -0.49
C ALA A 54 -34.14 -41.34 0.05
N VAL A 55 -34.91 -41.13 1.13
CA VAL A 55 -35.82 -42.16 1.67
C VAL A 55 -36.95 -42.47 0.68
N ILE A 56 -37.54 -41.45 0.05
CA ILE A 56 -38.58 -41.62 -0.97
C ILE A 56 -38.03 -42.38 -2.20
N LEU A 57 -36.81 -42.07 -2.64
CA LEU A 57 -36.12 -42.82 -3.70
C LEU A 57 -35.95 -44.29 -3.34
N PHE A 58 -35.49 -44.58 -2.13
CA PHE A 58 -35.30 -45.96 -1.68
C PHE A 58 -36.63 -46.73 -1.63
N SER A 59 -37.72 -46.06 -1.23
CA SER A 59 -39.07 -46.63 -1.26
C SER A 59 -39.53 -46.97 -2.69
N ASN A 60 -39.26 -46.08 -3.65
CA ASN A 60 -39.59 -46.30 -5.07
C ASN A 60 -38.74 -47.44 -5.68
N LEU A 61 -37.44 -47.51 -5.36
CA LEU A 61 -36.55 -48.61 -5.75
C LEU A 61 -37.02 -49.96 -5.20
N MET A 62 -37.39 -50.02 -3.92
CA MET A 62 -37.92 -51.24 -3.31
C MET A 62 -39.24 -51.68 -3.94
N SER A 63 -40.08 -50.73 -4.35
CA SER A 63 -41.34 -51.03 -5.05
C SER A 63 -41.09 -51.61 -6.45
N ILE A 64 -40.10 -51.09 -7.19
CA ILE A 64 -39.65 -51.63 -8.48
C ILE A 64 -39.14 -53.08 -8.33
N VAL A 65 -38.28 -53.33 -7.34
CA VAL A 65 -37.75 -54.68 -7.06
C VAL A 65 -38.87 -55.65 -6.66
N LYS A 66 -39.85 -55.19 -5.88
CA LYS A 66 -41.03 -56.00 -5.52
C LYS A 66 -41.90 -56.34 -6.72
N ILE A 67 -42.10 -55.40 -7.66
CA ILE A 67 -42.89 -55.63 -8.89
C ILE A 67 -42.16 -56.60 -9.83
N GLN A 68 -40.84 -56.46 -10.00
CA GLN A 68 -40.04 -57.43 -10.76
C GLN A 68 -40.06 -58.82 -10.14
N ASN A 69 -39.86 -58.92 -8.81
CA ASN A 69 -39.91 -60.20 -8.10
C ASN A 69 -41.31 -60.84 -8.13
N LYS A 70 -42.39 -60.05 -8.16
CA LYS A 70 -43.76 -60.57 -8.34
C LYS A 70 -43.98 -61.06 -9.77
N GLY A 71 -43.56 -60.30 -10.78
CA GLY A 71 -43.65 -60.73 -12.19
C GLY A 71 -42.81 -61.97 -12.50
N ALA A 72 -41.61 -62.08 -11.91
CA ALA A 72 -40.76 -63.27 -12.02
C ALA A 72 -41.35 -64.51 -11.33
N LYS A 73 -42.15 -64.34 -10.27
CA LYS A 73 -42.81 -65.43 -9.54
C LYS A 73 -44.16 -65.85 -10.12
N LEU A 74 -44.89 -64.94 -10.78
CA LEU A 74 -46.24 -65.18 -11.33
C LEU A 74 -46.27 -65.42 -12.85
N GLY A 75 -45.16 -65.25 -13.57
CA GLY A 75 -45.02 -65.64 -14.98
C GLY A 75 -45.90 -64.88 -16.00
N THR A 76 -46.80 -64.01 -15.53
CA THR A 76 -47.68 -63.16 -16.35
C THR A 76 -47.68 -61.76 -15.77
N MET A 77 -47.07 -60.80 -16.47
CA MET A 77 -47.17 -59.39 -16.09
C MET A 77 -48.45 -58.82 -16.68
N SER A 78 -49.32 -58.30 -15.81
CA SER A 78 -50.51 -57.56 -16.22
C SER A 78 -50.12 -56.31 -17.02
N PRO A 79 -50.86 -55.91 -18.07
CA PRO A 79 -50.62 -54.67 -18.81
C PRO A 79 -50.53 -53.43 -17.92
N MET A 80 -51.24 -53.45 -16.79
CA MET A 80 -51.22 -52.40 -15.76
C MET A 80 -49.86 -52.33 -15.03
N ASP A 81 -49.27 -53.48 -14.71
CA ASP A 81 -47.98 -53.57 -14.01
C ASP A 81 -46.82 -53.10 -14.90
N GLN A 82 -46.93 -53.30 -16.21
CA GLN A 82 -45.94 -52.82 -17.18
C GLN A 82 -45.88 -51.29 -17.26
N VAL A 83 -47.04 -50.61 -17.24
CA VAL A 83 -47.11 -49.15 -17.26
C VAL A 83 -46.65 -48.57 -15.92
N LEU A 84 -47.04 -49.20 -14.82
CA LEU A 84 -46.65 -48.79 -13.47
C LEU A 84 -45.13 -48.93 -13.25
N TRP A 85 -44.53 -50.02 -13.73
CA TRP A 85 -43.09 -50.25 -13.63
C TRP A 85 -42.28 -49.22 -14.42
N ARG A 86 -42.65 -48.91 -15.68
CA ARG A 86 -41.94 -47.89 -16.48
C ARG A 86 -42.02 -46.50 -15.84
N THR A 87 -43.17 -46.16 -15.26
CA THR A 87 -43.39 -44.85 -14.64
C THR A 87 -42.58 -44.70 -13.35
N HIS A 88 -42.63 -45.68 -12.45
CA HIS A 88 -41.82 -45.65 -11.22
C HIS A 88 -40.32 -45.74 -11.50
N LEU A 89 -39.92 -46.51 -12.51
CA LEU A 89 -38.52 -46.61 -12.93
C LEU A 89 -38.01 -45.27 -13.47
N LEU A 90 -38.79 -44.61 -14.32
CA LEU A 90 -38.44 -43.29 -14.84
C LEU A 90 -38.38 -42.23 -13.74
N GLU A 91 -39.35 -42.24 -12.82
CA GLU A 91 -39.41 -41.30 -11.69
C GLU A 91 -38.25 -41.49 -10.70
N ALA A 92 -37.91 -42.75 -10.38
CA ALA A 92 -36.79 -43.08 -9.50
C ALA A 92 -35.43 -42.70 -10.12
N SER A 93 -35.24 -42.99 -11.42
CA SER A 93 -34.02 -42.60 -12.14
C SER A 93 -33.86 -41.08 -12.20
N LEU A 94 -34.93 -40.36 -12.51
CA LEU A 94 -34.91 -38.90 -12.64
C LEU A 94 -34.66 -38.22 -11.28
N MET A 95 -35.32 -38.69 -10.22
CA MET A 95 -35.14 -38.16 -8.87
C MET A 95 -33.72 -38.50 -8.32
N GLY A 96 -33.14 -39.64 -8.71
CA GLY A 96 -31.75 -39.98 -8.41
C GLY A 96 -30.75 -39.02 -9.07
N VAL A 97 -30.98 -38.69 -10.35
CA VAL A 97 -30.13 -37.73 -11.09
C VAL A 97 -30.22 -36.33 -10.48
N VAL A 98 -31.42 -35.85 -10.15
CA VAL A 98 -31.62 -34.54 -9.48
C VAL A 98 -30.90 -34.48 -8.13
N LEU A 99 -31.03 -35.51 -7.29
CA LEU A 99 -30.31 -35.54 -6.02
C LEU A 99 -28.79 -35.58 -6.19
N PHE A 100 -28.31 -36.31 -7.20
CA PHE A 100 -26.88 -36.37 -7.51
C PHE A 100 -26.35 -35.01 -7.99
N LEU A 101 -27.07 -34.34 -8.90
CA LEU A 101 -26.70 -33.00 -9.37
C LEU A 101 -26.74 -31.98 -8.24
N GLY A 102 -27.81 -31.96 -7.44
CA GLY A 102 -27.92 -31.11 -6.26
C GLY A 102 -26.75 -31.30 -5.28
N PHE A 103 -26.32 -32.55 -5.04
CA PHE A 103 -25.15 -32.85 -4.20
C PHE A 103 -23.84 -32.36 -4.82
N VAL A 104 -23.64 -32.56 -6.13
CA VAL A 104 -22.46 -32.04 -6.84
C VAL A 104 -22.43 -30.53 -6.76
N ILE A 105 -23.56 -29.84 -6.96
CA ILE A 105 -23.67 -28.38 -6.84
C ILE A 105 -23.34 -27.92 -5.41
N ASP A 106 -23.83 -28.60 -4.38
CA ASP A 106 -23.53 -28.30 -2.98
C ASP A 106 -22.02 -28.36 -2.69
N ARG A 107 -21.39 -29.47 -3.12
CA ARG A 107 -19.95 -29.68 -2.94
C ARG A 107 -19.13 -28.68 -3.76
N MET A 108 -19.52 -28.43 -5.01
CA MET A 108 -18.88 -27.44 -5.88
C MET A 108 -18.99 -26.05 -5.30
N HIS A 109 -20.15 -25.66 -4.74
CA HIS A 109 -20.33 -24.36 -4.08
C HIS A 109 -19.35 -24.17 -2.93
N HIS A 110 -19.11 -25.19 -2.10
CA HIS A 110 -18.12 -25.10 -1.03
C HIS A 110 -16.70 -24.86 -1.57
N TYR A 111 -16.29 -25.59 -2.62
CA TYR A 111 -14.99 -25.37 -3.26
C TYR A 111 -14.89 -23.99 -3.93
N LEU A 112 -15.96 -23.54 -4.59
CA LEU A 112 -16.06 -22.23 -5.25
C LEU A 112 -15.97 -21.09 -4.24
N LYS A 113 -16.68 -21.19 -3.10
CA LYS A 113 -16.61 -20.21 -2.01
C LYS A 113 -15.20 -20.11 -1.44
N LYS A 114 -14.51 -21.23 -1.27
CA LYS A 114 -13.10 -21.25 -0.82
C LYS A 114 -12.19 -20.57 -1.84
N LEU A 115 -12.34 -20.87 -3.13
CA LEU A 115 -11.55 -20.23 -4.19
C LEU A 115 -11.83 -18.72 -4.31
N LEU A 116 -13.08 -18.30 -4.11
CA LEU A 116 -13.46 -16.88 -4.18
C LEU A 116 -12.95 -16.10 -2.96
N ASN A 117 -13.05 -16.66 -1.75
CA ASN A 117 -12.46 -16.04 -0.56
C ASN A 117 -10.94 -15.89 -0.69
N LEU A 118 -10.26 -16.92 -1.23
CA LEU A 118 -8.82 -16.83 -1.54
C LEU A 118 -8.54 -15.73 -2.57
N ARG A 119 -9.36 -15.63 -3.63
CA ARG A 119 -9.22 -14.58 -4.64
C ARG A 119 -9.52 -13.18 -4.09
N GLY A 120 -10.51 -13.03 -3.22
CA GLY A 120 -10.84 -11.77 -2.57
C GLY A 120 -9.71 -11.29 -1.66
N ASN A 121 -9.12 -12.19 -0.88
CA ASN A 121 -7.95 -11.88 -0.03
C ASN A 121 -6.70 -11.54 -0.85
N VAL A 122 -6.51 -12.18 -2.00
CA VAL A 122 -5.45 -11.81 -2.96
C VAL A 122 -5.77 -10.48 -3.64
N GLY A 123 -7.05 -10.17 -3.88
CA GLY A 123 -7.52 -8.90 -4.42
C GLY A 123 -7.23 -7.73 -3.48
N SER A 124 -7.60 -7.85 -2.20
CA SER A 124 -7.29 -6.84 -1.18
C SER A 124 -5.78 -6.68 -0.98
N SER A 125 -5.04 -7.79 -0.94
CA SER A 125 -3.57 -7.74 -0.87
C SER A 125 -2.94 -7.08 -2.10
N LYS A 126 -3.55 -7.22 -3.29
CA LYS A 126 -3.10 -6.55 -4.51
C LYS A 126 -3.42 -5.06 -4.49
N GLU A 127 -4.59 -4.66 -4.00
CA GLU A 127 -4.96 -3.25 -3.82
C GLU A 127 -4.07 -2.57 -2.78
N GLU A 128 -3.78 -3.22 -1.66
CA GLU A 128 -2.81 -2.74 -0.66
C GLU A 128 -1.39 -2.64 -1.24
N LEU A 129 -0.98 -3.60 -2.07
CA LEU A 129 0.32 -3.56 -2.73
C LEU A 129 0.41 -2.41 -3.75
N GLU A 130 -0.67 -2.14 -4.50
CA GLU A 130 -0.73 -1.00 -5.42
C GLU A 130 -0.71 0.34 -4.68
N GLN A 131 -1.37 0.45 -3.52
CA GLN A 131 -1.30 1.64 -2.66
C GLN A 131 0.11 1.84 -2.09
N LEU A 132 0.72 0.80 -1.52
CA LEU A 132 2.09 0.84 -1.01
C LEU A 132 3.11 1.15 -2.11
N GLN A 133 2.88 0.68 -3.33
CA GLN A 133 3.76 0.97 -4.47
C GLN A 133 3.66 2.46 -4.89
N LYS A 134 2.45 3.04 -4.88
CA LYS A 134 2.27 4.49 -5.11
C LYS A 134 2.96 5.31 -4.03
N GLU A 135 2.73 4.99 -2.76
CA GLU A 135 3.35 5.69 -1.63
C GLU A 135 4.90 5.59 -1.68
N ARG A 136 5.44 4.41 -2.02
CA ARG A 136 6.88 4.23 -2.20
C ARG A 136 7.44 5.10 -3.33
N SER A 137 6.70 5.27 -4.42
CA SER A 137 7.13 6.12 -5.54
C SER A 137 7.15 7.61 -5.15
N GLU A 138 6.15 8.08 -4.40
CA GLU A 138 6.10 9.45 -3.88
C GLU A 138 7.21 9.72 -2.86
N LEU A 139 7.47 8.77 -1.96
CA LEU A 139 8.57 8.87 -1.00
C LEU A 139 9.92 8.93 -1.70
N LYS A 140 10.11 8.15 -2.77
CA LYS A 140 11.35 8.17 -3.56
C LYS A 140 11.56 9.51 -4.25
N GLU A 141 10.50 10.13 -4.79
CA GLU A 141 10.57 11.47 -5.37
C GLU A 141 10.91 12.54 -4.32
N LYS A 142 10.27 12.49 -3.15
CA LYS A 142 10.58 13.39 -2.03
C LYS A 142 12.02 13.23 -1.55
N GLN A 143 12.52 12.00 -1.46
CA GLN A 143 13.90 11.71 -1.09
C GLN A 143 14.90 12.27 -2.12
N GLU A 144 14.59 12.18 -3.42
CA GLU A 144 15.44 12.74 -4.47
C GLU A 144 15.49 14.27 -4.40
N LYS A 145 14.34 14.93 -4.16
CA LYS A 145 14.27 16.39 -3.96
C LYS A 145 15.09 16.82 -2.74
N ALA A 146 14.90 16.15 -1.60
CA ALA A 146 15.69 16.42 -0.39
C ALA A 146 17.19 16.19 -0.63
N SER A 147 17.57 15.14 -1.37
CA SER A 147 18.97 14.89 -1.70
C SER A 147 19.59 16.00 -2.58
N LYS A 148 18.81 16.57 -3.51
CA LYS A 148 19.24 17.73 -4.31
C LYS A 148 19.42 18.97 -3.43
N GLU A 149 18.47 19.25 -2.55
CA GLU A 149 18.55 20.38 -1.61
C GLU A 149 19.75 20.26 -0.66
N ILE A 150 20.01 19.06 -0.13
CA ILE A 150 21.18 18.81 0.74
C ILE A 150 22.49 19.08 -0.03
N LYS A 151 22.59 18.66 -1.29
CA LYS A 151 23.77 18.94 -2.13
C LYS A 151 23.95 20.45 -2.36
N GLU A 152 22.87 21.16 -2.68
CA GLU A 152 22.92 22.61 -2.88
C GLU A 152 23.30 23.35 -1.59
N LEU A 153 22.75 22.93 -0.44
CA LEU A 153 23.13 23.48 0.86
C LEU A 153 24.60 23.20 1.20
N GLN A 154 25.11 22.01 0.88
CA GLN A 154 26.51 21.66 1.08
C GLN A 154 27.45 22.51 0.21
N GLU A 155 27.10 22.77 -1.05
CA GLU A 155 27.84 23.70 -1.93
C GLU A 155 27.82 25.13 -1.38
N LYS A 156 26.65 25.64 -0.97
CA LYS A 156 26.53 26.96 -0.32
C LYS A 156 27.38 27.05 0.94
N LEU A 157 27.42 26.00 1.76
CA LEU A 157 28.23 25.96 2.99
C LEU A 157 29.73 25.98 2.67
N SER A 158 30.17 25.25 1.64
CA SER A 158 31.57 25.27 1.18
C SER A 158 32.00 26.66 0.68
N SER A 159 31.18 27.31 -0.15
CA SER A 159 31.47 28.66 -0.65
C SER A 159 31.46 29.72 0.46
N MET A 160 30.51 29.63 1.40
CA MET A 160 30.45 30.47 2.59
C MET A 160 31.70 30.30 3.46
N SER A 161 32.12 29.06 3.71
CA SER A 161 33.33 28.75 4.48
C SER A 161 34.59 29.35 3.83
N GLU A 162 34.69 29.28 2.50
CA GLU A 162 35.82 29.86 1.77
C GLU A 162 35.80 31.41 1.84
N ARG A 163 34.63 32.04 1.71
CA ARG A 163 34.47 33.49 1.89
C ARG A 163 34.82 33.92 3.32
N LEU A 164 34.44 33.14 4.32
CA LEU A 164 34.80 33.39 5.72
C LEU A 164 36.31 33.38 5.91
N LYS A 165 37.02 32.36 5.38
CA LYS A 165 38.49 32.29 5.44
C LYS A 165 39.16 33.49 4.76
N ARG A 166 38.70 33.89 3.58
CA ARG A 166 39.20 35.08 2.88
C ARG A 166 39.02 36.35 3.69
N ALA A 167 37.83 36.56 4.25
CA ALA A 167 37.54 37.72 5.09
C ALA A 167 38.40 37.72 6.38
N GLU A 168 38.61 36.57 6.99
CA GLU A 168 39.47 36.42 8.17
C GLU A 168 40.94 36.80 7.85
N THR A 169 41.46 36.38 6.68
CA THR A 169 42.80 36.79 6.24
C THR A 169 42.89 38.27 5.95
N GLU A 170 41.85 38.87 5.34
CA GLU A 170 41.82 40.31 5.05
C GLU A 170 41.74 41.15 6.34
N CYS A 171 40.95 40.71 7.33
CA CYS A 171 40.93 41.33 8.66
C CYS A 171 42.31 41.28 9.33
N LYS A 172 42.97 40.11 9.34
CA LYS A 172 44.33 39.97 9.91
C LYS A 172 45.35 40.87 9.20
N GLU A 173 45.23 41.05 7.88
CA GLU A 173 46.11 41.96 7.15
C GLU A 173 45.83 43.43 7.49
N LYS A 174 44.56 43.82 7.56
CA LYS A 174 44.17 45.18 7.96
C LYS A 174 44.58 45.49 9.39
N GLU A 175 44.46 44.53 10.31
CA GLU A 175 44.89 44.68 11.70
C GLU A 175 46.39 44.97 11.79
N LYS A 176 47.24 44.20 11.08
CA LYS A 176 48.68 44.49 10.98
C LYS A 176 48.98 45.86 10.38
N LYS A 177 48.21 46.29 9.37
CA LYS A 177 48.36 47.63 8.77
C LYS A 177 47.98 48.73 9.75
N VAL A 178 46.93 48.53 10.56
CA VAL A 178 46.53 49.45 11.62
C VAL A 178 47.62 49.52 12.69
N GLU A 179 48.14 48.39 13.18
CA GLU A 179 49.26 48.37 14.14
C GLU A 179 50.51 49.09 13.59
N ALA A 180 50.86 48.86 12.32
CA ALA A 180 51.97 49.57 11.67
C ALA A 180 51.71 51.08 11.55
N ALA A 181 50.48 51.49 11.26
CA ALA A 181 50.10 52.90 11.22
C ALA A 181 50.13 53.54 12.62
N GLU A 182 49.66 52.84 13.65
CA GLU A 182 49.70 53.29 15.04
C GLU A 182 51.13 53.46 15.56
N THR A 183 52.02 52.51 15.27
CA THR A 183 53.45 52.64 15.59
C THR A 183 54.10 53.82 14.85
N HIS A 184 53.71 54.08 13.61
CA HIS A 184 54.18 55.25 12.87
C HIS A 184 53.64 56.57 13.44
N VAL A 185 52.36 56.62 13.82
CA VAL A 185 51.74 57.81 14.43
C VAL A 185 52.36 58.11 15.79
N THR A 186 52.61 57.09 16.62
CA THR A 186 53.26 57.26 17.93
C THR A 186 54.72 57.69 17.78
N ALA A 187 55.45 57.17 16.78
CA ALA A 187 56.80 57.64 16.45
C ALA A 187 56.80 59.11 16.00
N LEU A 188 55.87 59.51 15.11
CA LEU A 188 55.70 60.90 14.70
C LEU A 188 55.31 61.82 15.86
N GLN A 189 54.40 61.39 16.73
CA GLN A 189 54.05 62.13 17.96
C GLN A 189 55.30 62.34 18.83
N LYS A 190 56.11 61.30 19.04
CA LYS A 190 57.34 61.40 19.81
C LYS A 190 58.33 62.38 19.18
N GLN A 191 58.55 62.28 17.86
CA GLN A 191 59.42 63.19 17.12
C GLN A 191 58.92 64.64 17.20
N SER A 192 57.61 64.86 17.09
CA SER A 192 57.02 66.20 17.21
C SER A 192 57.17 66.78 18.63
N ALA A 193 57.04 65.95 19.67
CA ALA A 193 57.25 66.36 21.05
C ALA A 193 58.72 66.72 21.33
N GLU A 194 59.65 65.97 20.74
CA GLU A 194 61.10 66.22 20.85
C GLU A 194 61.50 67.52 20.13
N LEU A 195 60.99 67.75 18.91
CA LEU A 195 61.17 69.02 18.19
C LEU A 195 60.58 70.22 18.95
N LEU A 196 59.45 70.02 19.63
CA LEU A 196 58.82 71.07 20.44
C LEU A 196 59.70 71.44 21.65
N LEU A 197 60.31 70.45 22.30
CA LEU A 197 61.29 70.67 23.38
C LEU A 197 62.57 71.36 22.88
N GLU A 198 63.10 70.95 21.72
CA GLU A 198 64.25 71.64 21.11
C GLU A 198 63.93 73.09 20.76
N TYR A 199 62.73 73.33 20.23
CA TYR A 199 62.25 74.68 19.95
C TYR A 199 62.19 75.54 21.23
N ASP A 200 61.60 75.03 22.31
CA ASP A 200 61.55 75.72 23.60
C ASP A 200 62.96 76.01 24.15
N SER A 201 63.88 75.04 24.07
CA SER A 201 65.28 75.22 24.49
C SER A 201 66.02 76.28 23.65
N LEU A 202 65.84 76.28 22.33
CA LEU A 202 66.44 77.28 21.43
C LEU A 202 65.85 78.69 21.67
N LEU A 203 64.58 78.76 22.06
CA LEU A 203 63.92 80.00 22.41
C LEU A 203 64.48 80.55 23.73
N GLU A 204 64.69 79.70 24.74
CA GLU A 204 65.39 80.07 25.98
C GLU A 204 66.82 80.57 25.71
N ASP A 205 67.58 79.86 24.87
CA ASP A 205 68.96 80.27 24.57
C ASP A 205 69.01 81.57 23.76
N ASN A 206 68.06 81.80 22.85
CA ASN A 206 67.90 83.11 22.20
C ASN A 206 67.63 84.24 23.21
N GLN A 207 66.77 84.00 24.20
CA GLN A 207 66.51 84.98 25.27
C GLN A 207 67.77 85.23 26.13
N LYS A 208 68.55 84.20 26.43
CA LYS A 208 69.85 84.34 27.12
C LYS A 208 70.84 85.15 26.31
N LEU A 209 70.94 84.90 25.01
CA LEU A 209 71.83 85.67 24.13
C LEU A 209 71.40 87.14 24.04
N GLN A 210 70.10 87.42 23.91
CA GLN A 210 69.58 88.79 23.93
C GLN A 210 69.90 89.50 25.25
N SER A 211 69.73 88.83 26.40
CA SER A 211 70.08 89.42 27.69
C SER A 211 71.60 89.64 27.87
N GLN A 212 72.45 88.77 27.34
CA GLN A 212 73.91 88.97 27.31
C GLN A 212 74.33 90.16 26.42
N ILE A 213 73.71 90.32 25.26
CA ILE A 213 73.97 91.46 24.36
C ILE A 213 73.53 92.76 25.04
N LEU A 214 72.34 92.79 25.65
CA LEU A 214 71.85 93.95 26.40
C LEU A 214 72.76 94.31 27.59
N GLY A 215 73.36 93.30 28.25
CA GLY A 215 74.33 93.48 29.33
C GLY A 215 75.70 93.99 28.87
N LYS A 216 76.15 93.65 27.66
CA LYS A 216 77.44 94.11 27.10
C LYS A 216 77.41 95.55 26.58
N THR A 217 76.26 96.09 26.19
CA THR A 217 76.09 97.50 25.78
C THR A 217 76.06 98.50 26.94
N LYS A 218 76.35 98.08 28.18
CA LYS A 218 76.37 98.92 29.38
C LYS A 218 77.77 99.18 29.97
N SER A 219 78.83 98.94 29.20
CA SER A 219 80.21 99.34 29.57
C SER A 219 80.69 100.55 28.78
#